data_AF-A0A3D0FQI5-F1
#
_entry.id   AF-A0A3D0FQI5-F1
#
_cell.length_a   1.000
_cell.length_b   1.000
_cell.length_c   1.000
_cell.angle_alpha   90.00
_cell.angle_beta   90.00
_cell.angle_gamma   90.00
#
_symmetry.space_group_name_H-M   'P 1'
#
loop_
_entity.id
_entity.type
_entity.pdbx_description
1 polymer ?
#
loop_
_entity_poly.entity_id
_entity_poly.type
_entity_poly.pdbx_seq_one_letter_code
_entity_poly.pdbx_strand_id
1 'polypeptide(L)'
;MDMMRENSWDHSIGSKIAAVAVISLTYVLKFLLYRHLTELDACLSVWQSVCSIVVNIGAALAVGALTIMPRRRWIGFTIMLLLDIWLLFNTIYFLANGLLPDWQVLTLVSQLWGFERALLSYFDWRLILFPLLSIAGVLFLYALNPINDKPMLRIAAVALLCGITLQLCGVAANKAPDTDDTDTWSLRSEELWFMKSHSAVGHAFYALKNALTEGLLRFRAVVPLTDHEREIMSSVLGKHNVATEPRGHLVFILVESLETWAIDATDVHGLPVCPNITQYISRTPVLYCPAITTQQQYGRSGDGQLITQTGLLPLMHGVACMQNGDNVYPNFAHFYADAVVVNGYSNVWNQHVTTYSYGYKRLIEPRRLHSGSDKRVLEQLRQQLENADTATCVLALTIDTHAPFKYGNDRLQLADEYSATEKAYLRSVSRFDSLLGEFIAWADTAQNMNNATIVITADHNHFPQRDGKGLCPLIIKSPEITENIRVDKAWQMDIFPTVLYAIGQHNYCWHGFGINLITKSQSSIRITPSQALTISDKLIRTDYFKNSDIAHR
;
A
#
# COMPACT_ATOMS: atom_id res chain seq x y z
N MET A 1 -33.70 -25.05 -52.36
CA MET A 1 -33.93 -23.75 -51.69
C MET A 1 -32.58 -23.27 -51.16
N ASP A 2 -31.60 -23.19 -52.07
CA ASP A 2 -30.18 -22.90 -51.80
C ASP A 2 -29.89 -21.44 -52.09
N MET A 3 -30.44 -20.56 -51.25
CA MET A 3 -30.00 -19.18 -51.16
C MET A 3 -30.08 -18.80 -49.71
N MET A 4 -28.97 -18.95 -48.99
CA MET A 4 -28.57 -18.12 -47.84
C MET A 4 -27.34 -18.77 -47.18
N ARG A 5 -26.15 -18.45 -47.67
CA ARG A 5 -24.87 -18.44 -46.90
C ARG A 5 -23.71 -17.96 -47.78
N GLU A 6 -23.81 -16.76 -48.33
CA GLU A 6 -22.60 -15.99 -48.71
C GLU A 6 -22.33 -14.96 -47.62
N ASN A 7 -21.62 -15.38 -46.55
CA ASN A 7 -20.83 -14.45 -45.77
C ASN A 7 -19.48 -14.31 -46.50
N SER A 8 -19.46 -13.51 -47.57
CA SER A 8 -18.28 -13.33 -48.43
C SER A 8 -17.31 -12.31 -47.84
N TRP A 9 -16.57 -12.71 -46.80
CA TRP A 9 -15.26 -12.11 -46.56
C TRP A 9 -14.32 -12.62 -47.66
N ASP A 10 -14.07 -11.79 -48.68
CA ASP A 10 -13.09 -12.04 -49.75
C ASP A 10 -11.74 -12.47 -49.15
N HIS A 11 -11.06 -13.48 -49.69
CA HIS A 11 -9.77 -13.99 -49.19
C HIS A 11 -8.56 -13.12 -49.59
N SER A 12 -8.79 -11.90 -50.07
CA SER A 12 -7.76 -10.94 -50.42
C SER A 12 -6.84 -10.57 -49.25
N ILE A 13 -5.66 -10.03 -49.57
CA ILE A 13 -4.72 -9.52 -48.55
C ILE A 13 -5.37 -8.41 -47.70
N GLY A 14 -6.25 -7.59 -48.30
CA GLY A 14 -6.95 -6.51 -47.61
C GLY A 14 -7.86 -7.00 -46.48
N SER A 15 -8.63 -8.06 -46.70
CA SER A 15 -9.51 -8.63 -45.67
C SER A 15 -8.73 -9.23 -44.49
N LYS A 16 -7.55 -9.79 -44.76
CA LYS A 16 -6.65 -10.35 -43.74
C LYS A 16 -6.04 -9.27 -42.87
N ILE A 17 -5.63 -8.15 -43.48
CA ILE A 17 -5.18 -6.96 -42.76
C ILE A 17 -6.32 -6.41 -41.91
N ALA A 18 -7.53 -6.31 -42.47
CA ALA A 18 -8.70 -5.86 -41.74
C ALA A 18 -9.02 -6.77 -40.54
N ALA A 19 -8.88 -8.08 -40.68
CA ALA A 19 -9.08 -9.03 -39.57
C ALA A 19 -8.11 -8.78 -38.41
N VAL A 20 -6.80 -8.61 -38.71
CA VAL A 20 -5.80 -8.26 -37.70
C VAL A 20 -6.10 -6.90 -37.06
N ALA A 21 -6.48 -5.91 -37.87
CA ALA A 21 -6.81 -4.56 -37.38
C ALA A 21 -8.02 -4.55 -36.44
N VAL A 22 -9.11 -5.25 -36.79
CA VAL A 22 -10.33 -5.31 -35.97
C VAL A 22 -10.07 -6.02 -34.64
N ILE A 23 -9.36 -7.14 -34.66
CA ILE A 23 -8.99 -7.83 -33.41
C ILE A 23 -8.06 -6.97 -32.57
N SER A 24 -7.07 -6.32 -33.17
CA SER A 24 -6.18 -5.39 -32.47
C SER A 24 -6.97 -4.21 -31.86
N LEU A 25 -7.99 -3.71 -32.55
CA LEU A 25 -8.86 -2.64 -32.04
C LEU A 25 -9.58 -3.07 -30.75
N THR A 26 -10.04 -4.32 -30.64
CA THR A 26 -10.63 -4.81 -29.38
C THR A 26 -9.65 -4.69 -28.20
N TYR A 27 -8.36 -4.97 -28.44
CA TYR A 27 -7.31 -4.84 -27.43
C TYR A 27 -6.97 -3.39 -27.12
N VAL A 28 -6.93 -2.49 -28.11
CA VAL A 28 -6.76 -1.04 -27.89
C VAL A 28 -7.85 -0.51 -26.98
N LEU A 29 -9.12 -0.86 -27.25
CA LEU A 29 -10.25 -0.43 -26.43
C LEU A 29 -10.15 -0.93 -24.99
N LYS A 30 -9.67 -2.17 -24.78
CA LYS A 30 -9.41 -2.68 -23.43
C LYS A 30 -8.31 -1.91 -22.71
N PHE A 31 -7.20 -1.61 -23.37
CA PHE A 31 -6.11 -0.85 -22.72
C PHE A 31 -6.51 0.60 -22.40
N LEU A 32 -7.33 1.22 -23.24
CA LEU A 32 -7.92 2.53 -22.96
C LEU A 32 -8.91 2.47 -21.78
N LEU A 33 -9.75 1.44 -21.73
CA LEU A 33 -10.66 1.22 -20.60
C LEU A 33 -9.88 1.01 -19.30
N TYR A 34 -8.86 0.15 -19.30
CA TYR A 34 -7.97 -0.07 -18.17
C TYR A 34 -7.39 1.25 -17.66
N ARG A 35 -6.86 2.06 -18.57
CA ARG A 35 -6.27 3.38 -18.28
C ARG A 35 -7.28 4.35 -17.67
N HIS A 36 -8.49 4.40 -18.20
CA HIS A 36 -9.57 5.22 -17.68
C HIS A 36 -10.00 4.79 -16.27
N LEU A 37 -10.19 3.48 -16.04
CA LEU A 37 -10.64 2.96 -14.75
C LEU A 37 -9.60 3.09 -13.64
N THR A 38 -8.32 3.09 -14.00
CA THR A 38 -7.19 3.28 -13.06
C THR A 38 -6.77 4.75 -12.93
N GLU A 39 -7.45 5.67 -13.62
CA GLU A 39 -7.21 7.12 -13.58
C GLU A 39 -5.75 7.53 -13.85
N LEU A 40 -5.04 6.72 -14.66
CA LEU A 40 -3.63 6.92 -14.99
C LEU A 40 -3.36 8.15 -15.87
N ASP A 41 -4.41 8.78 -16.39
CA ASP A 41 -4.34 10.01 -17.18
C ASP A 41 -3.91 11.22 -16.35
N ALA A 42 -4.15 11.19 -15.03
CA ALA A 42 -3.75 12.29 -14.16
C ALA A 42 -2.22 12.40 -14.12
N CYS A 43 -1.71 13.57 -14.50
CA CYS A 43 -0.30 13.99 -14.38
C CYS A 43 0.69 13.55 -15.47
N LEU A 44 0.27 13.04 -16.62
CA LEU A 44 1.18 12.82 -17.76
C LEU A 44 1.38 14.08 -18.60
N SER A 45 2.61 14.33 -19.05
CA SER A 45 2.85 15.31 -20.11
C SER A 45 2.22 14.85 -21.42
N VAL A 46 2.01 15.78 -22.35
CA VAL A 46 1.52 15.45 -23.70
C VAL A 46 2.42 14.41 -24.37
N TRP A 47 3.75 14.55 -24.23
CA TRP A 47 4.72 13.59 -24.78
C TRP A 47 4.59 12.20 -24.17
N GLN A 48 4.47 12.10 -22.84
CA GLN A 48 4.31 10.82 -22.15
C GLN A 48 2.97 10.16 -22.53
N SER A 49 1.92 10.95 -22.72
CA SER A 49 0.64 10.46 -23.22
C SER A 49 0.76 9.86 -24.63
N VAL A 50 1.49 10.53 -25.53
CA VAL A 50 1.78 10.01 -26.88
C VAL A 50 2.57 8.71 -26.81
N CYS A 51 3.65 8.65 -26.02
CA CYS A 51 4.46 7.43 -25.87
C CYS A 51 3.61 6.26 -25.35
N SER A 52 2.78 6.51 -24.34
CA SER A 52 1.87 5.52 -23.76
C SER A 52 0.85 4.99 -24.78
N ILE A 53 0.29 5.87 -25.64
CA ILE A 53 -0.60 5.46 -26.73
C ILE A 53 0.14 4.57 -27.74
N VAL A 54 1.36 4.93 -28.13
CA VAL A 54 2.19 4.14 -29.05
C VAL A 54 2.47 2.73 -28.49
N VAL A 55 2.80 2.64 -27.20
CA VAL A 55 3.01 1.35 -26.50
C VAL A 55 1.74 0.51 -26.52
N ASN A 56 0.58 1.11 -26.23
CA ASN A 56 -0.71 0.41 -26.23
C ASN A 56 -1.12 -0.10 -27.61
N ILE A 57 -0.93 0.70 -28.66
CA ILE A 57 -1.19 0.28 -30.05
C ILE A 57 -0.25 -0.86 -30.43
N GLY A 58 1.03 -0.73 -30.10
CA GLY A 58 2.02 -1.78 -30.37
C GLY A 58 1.68 -3.10 -29.69
N ALA A 59 1.30 -3.06 -28.42
CA ALA A 59 0.89 -4.27 -27.69
C ALA A 59 -0.42 -4.87 -28.21
N ALA A 60 -1.40 -4.03 -28.52
CA ALA A 60 -2.66 -4.48 -29.09
C ALA A 60 -2.46 -5.18 -30.43
N LEU A 61 -1.55 -4.67 -31.26
CA LEU A 61 -1.16 -5.27 -32.53
C LEU A 61 -0.43 -6.62 -32.32
N ALA A 62 0.48 -6.68 -31.35
CA ALA A 62 1.20 -7.91 -31.00
C ALA A 62 0.27 -9.01 -30.46
N VAL A 63 -0.57 -8.70 -29.48
CA VAL A 63 -1.56 -9.64 -28.91
C VAL A 63 -2.62 -10.00 -29.95
N GLY A 64 -3.04 -9.03 -30.79
CA GLY A 64 -3.93 -9.24 -31.92
C GLY A 64 -3.40 -10.27 -32.91
N ALA A 65 -2.13 -10.14 -33.30
CA ALA A 65 -1.44 -11.12 -34.13
C ALA A 65 -1.41 -12.51 -33.47
N LEU A 66 -1.00 -12.60 -32.19
CA LEU A 66 -0.94 -13.87 -31.44
C LEU A 66 -2.30 -14.55 -31.30
N THR A 67 -3.40 -13.79 -31.32
CA THR A 67 -4.76 -14.32 -31.26
C THR A 67 -5.16 -15.01 -32.58
N ILE A 68 -4.70 -14.49 -33.72
CA ILE A 68 -5.08 -14.96 -35.06
C ILE A 68 -4.12 -16.03 -35.61
N MET A 69 -2.84 -15.98 -35.25
CA MET A 69 -1.81 -16.94 -35.72
C MET A 69 -2.17 -18.43 -35.51
N PRO A 70 -2.75 -18.86 -34.37
CA PRO A 70 -3.00 -20.26 -34.12
C PRO A 70 -4.04 -20.87 -35.06
N ARG A 71 -3.80 -22.10 -35.52
CA ARG A 71 -4.79 -22.86 -36.32
C ARG A 71 -6.05 -23.19 -35.55
N ARG A 72 -5.92 -23.40 -34.23
CA ARG A 72 -7.03 -23.76 -33.36
C ARG A 72 -7.58 -22.49 -32.72
N ARG A 73 -8.80 -22.10 -33.10
CA ARG A 73 -9.47 -20.86 -32.62
C ARG A 73 -9.59 -20.78 -31.10
N TRP A 74 -9.70 -21.92 -30.42
CA TRP A 74 -9.75 -21.95 -28.96
C TRP A 74 -8.50 -21.33 -28.32
N ILE A 75 -7.33 -21.36 -28.97
CA ILE A 75 -6.12 -20.71 -28.46
C ILE A 75 -6.30 -19.18 -28.44
N GLY A 76 -6.89 -18.61 -29.49
CA GLY A 76 -7.24 -17.19 -29.52
C GLY A 76 -8.26 -16.82 -28.44
N PHE A 77 -9.26 -17.68 -28.21
CA PHE A 77 -10.24 -17.49 -27.13
C PHE A 77 -9.58 -17.53 -25.75
N THR A 78 -8.64 -18.45 -25.54
CA THR A 78 -7.86 -18.54 -24.32
C THR A 78 -7.02 -17.27 -24.10
N ILE A 79 -6.36 -16.74 -25.15
CA ILE A 79 -5.59 -15.49 -25.05
C ILE A 79 -6.49 -14.32 -24.62
N MET A 80 -7.67 -14.18 -25.25
CA MET A 80 -8.64 -13.15 -24.90
C MET A 80 -9.13 -13.25 -23.45
N LEU A 81 -9.48 -14.46 -23.01
CA LEU A 81 -9.96 -14.72 -21.65
C LEU A 81 -8.87 -14.46 -20.60
N LEU A 82 -7.63 -14.91 -20.85
CA LEU A 82 -6.52 -14.67 -19.94
C LEU A 82 -6.21 -13.18 -19.82
N LEU A 83 -6.30 -12.43 -20.91
CA LEU A 83 -6.12 -10.98 -20.87
C LEU A 83 -7.23 -10.30 -20.07
N ASP A 84 -8.50 -10.74 -20.18
CA ASP A 84 -9.59 -10.19 -19.38
C ASP A 84 -9.37 -10.43 -17.90
N ILE A 85 -9.02 -11.66 -17.51
CA ILE A 85 -8.73 -12.02 -16.12
C ILE A 85 -7.60 -11.15 -15.58
N TRP A 86 -6.52 -11.00 -16.37
CA TRP A 86 -5.38 -10.21 -15.97
C TRP A 86 -5.72 -8.71 -15.84
N LEU A 87 -6.42 -8.10 -16.82
CA LEU A 87 -6.84 -6.70 -16.75
C LEU A 87 -7.80 -6.45 -15.57
N LEU A 88 -8.78 -7.34 -15.36
CA LEU A 88 -9.70 -7.27 -14.23
C LEU A 88 -8.96 -7.32 -12.90
N PHE A 89 -8.07 -8.30 -12.74
CA PHE A 89 -7.26 -8.47 -11.54
C PHE A 89 -6.41 -7.22 -11.27
N ASN A 90 -5.71 -6.71 -12.28
CA ASN A 90 -4.87 -5.52 -12.14
C ASN A 90 -5.66 -4.27 -11.81
N THR A 91 -6.81 -4.05 -12.45
CA THR A 91 -7.64 -2.87 -12.15
C THR A 91 -8.17 -2.93 -10.73
N ILE A 92 -8.73 -4.06 -10.30
CA ILE A 92 -9.25 -4.20 -8.93
C ILE A 92 -8.12 -4.07 -7.91
N TYR A 93 -6.98 -4.72 -8.13
CA TYR A 93 -5.85 -4.67 -7.22
C TYR A 93 -5.27 -3.26 -7.11
N PHE A 94 -5.13 -2.56 -8.25
CA PHE A 94 -4.62 -1.19 -8.27
C PHE A 94 -5.57 -0.22 -7.55
N LEU A 95 -6.89 -0.34 -7.76
CA LEU A 95 -7.87 0.47 -7.04
C LEU A 95 -7.85 0.22 -5.53
N ALA A 96 -7.54 -1.01 -5.09
CA ALA A 96 -7.47 -1.36 -3.68
C ALA A 96 -6.16 -0.93 -2.99
N ASN A 97 -5.02 -1.00 -3.68
CA ASN A 97 -3.70 -0.84 -3.05
C ASN A 97 -2.91 0.36 -3.57
N GLY A 98 -3.28 0.92 -4.71
CA GLY A 98 -2.52 1.97 -5.41
C GLY A 98 -1.10 1.55 -5.77
N LEU A 99 -0.88 0.23 -5.92
CA LEU A 99 0.33 -0.44 -6.37
C LEU A 99 -0.06 -1.49 -7.41
N LEU A 100 0.89 -1.85 -8.25
CA LEU A 100 0.71 -2.88 -9.25
C LEU A 100 0.90 -4.25 -8.62
N PRO A 101 0.07 -5.27 -8.90
CA PRO A 101 0.32 -6.58 -8.31
C PRO A 101 1.59 -7.18 -8.91
N ASP A 102 2.49 -7.63 -8.05
CA ASP A 102 3.61 -8.48 -8.43
C ASP A 102 3.20 -9.96 -8.36
N TRP A 103 4.13 -10.85 -8.68
CA TRP A 103 3.87 -12.29 -8.64
C TRP A 103 3.63 -12.80 -7.20
N GLN A 104 4.09 -12.07 -6.18
CA GLN A 104 3.95 -12.47 -4.79
C GLN A 104 2.54 -12.26 -4.26
N VAL A 105 1.75 -11.37 -4.86
CA VAL A 105 0.33 -11.22 -4.53
C VAL A 105 -0.41 -12.57 -4.59
N LEU A 106 0.01 -13.48 -5.48
CA LEU A 106 -0.56 -14.84 -5.55
C LEU A 106 -0.28 -15.68 -4.29
N THR A 107 0.78 -15.37 -3.56
CA THR A 107 1.09 -16.00 -2.26
C THR A 107 0.32 -15.38 -1.10
N LEU A 108 -0.29 -14.21 -1.30
CA LEU A 108 -1.06 -13.47 -0.30
C LEU A 108 -2.56 -13.78 -0.35
N VAL A 109 -3.00 -14.71 -1.20
CA VAL A 109 -4.44 -15.03 -1.34
C VAL A 109 -5.07 -15.44 -0.01
N SER A 110 -4.33 -16.13 0.87
CA SER A 110 -4.83 -16.48 2.22
C SER A 110 -5.11 -15.26 3.10
N GLN A 111 -4.45 -14.13 2.84
CA GLN A 111 -4.63 -12.88 3.58
C GLN A 111 -5.95 -12.18 3.23
N LEU A 112 -6.64 -12.62 2.18
CA LEU A 112 -7.97 -12.10 1.80
C LEU A 112 -9.11 -12.74 2.60
N TRP A 113 -8.84 -13.78 3.39
CA TRP A 113 -9.89 -14.47 4.13
C TRP A 113 -10.52 -13.51 5.15
N GLY A 114 -11.82 -13.30 5.04
CA GLY A 114 -12.60 -12.38 5.87
C GLY A 114 -12.70 -10.95 5.32
N PHE A 115 -12.02 -10.67 4.21
CA PHE A 115 -12.02 -9.38 3.51
C PHE A 115 -12.60 -9.47 2.09
N GLU A 116 -13.31 -10.54 1.74
CA GLU A 116 -13.85 -10.77 0.40
C GLU A 116 -14.84 -9.66 -0.01
N ARG A 117 -15.61 -9.15 0.97
CA ARG A 117 -16.53 -8.03 0.74
C ARG A 117 -15.81 -6.71 0.49
N ALA A 118 -14.61 -6.53 1.02
CA ALA A 118 -13.79 -5.36 0.71
C ALA A 118 -13.36 -5.41 -0.76
N LEU A 119 -12.91 -6.58 -1.26
CA LEU A 119 -12.58 -6.75 -2.67
C LEU A 119 -13.77 -6.42 -3.59
N LEU A 120 -14.96 -6.92 -3.25
CA LEU A 120 -16.19 -6.64 -4.01
C LEU A 120 -16.58 -5.16 -4.01
N SER A 121 -16.16 -4.38 -3.02
CA SER A 121 -16.44 -2.94 -2.96
C SER A 121 -15.69 -2.13 -4.03
N TYR A 122 -14.60 -2.68 -4.56
CA TYR A 122 -13.85 -2.10 -5.69
C TYR A 122 -14.39 -2.52 -7.05
N PHE A 123 -15.44 -3.35 -7.08
CA PHE A 123 -16.06 -3.75 -8.34
C PHE A 123 -16.86 -2.61 -8.95
N ASP A 124 -16.39 -2.13 -10.10
CA ASP A 124 -17.11 -1.19 -10.94
C ASP A 124 -17.86 -1.94 -12.04
N TRP A 125 -19.12 -1.61 -12.31
CA TRP A 125 -19.91 -2.25 -13.37
C TRP A 125 -19.26 -2.11 -14.76
N ARG A 126 -18.45 -1.06 -14.98
CA ARG A 126 -17.67 -0.85 -16.20
C ARG A 126 -16.63 -1.95 -16.45
N LEU A 127 -16.22 -2.69 -15.42
CA LEU A 127 -15.33 -3.84 -15.55
C LEU A 127 -15.90 -4.94 -16.46
N ILE A 128 -17.23 -5.03 -16.57
CA ILE A 128 -17.93 -5.99 -17.47
C ILE A 128 -17.61 -5.70 -18.94
N LEU A 129 -17.15 -4.50 -19.29
CA LEU A 129 -16.78 -4.16 -20.66
C LEU A 129 -15.56 -4.95 -21.16
N PHE A 130 -14.65 -5.40 -20.28
CA PHE A 130 -13.52 -6.27 -20.69
C PHE A 130 -14.00 -7.57 -21.37
N PRO A 131 -14.79 -8.43 -20.69
CA PRO A 131 -15.29 -9.66 -21.31
C PRO A 131 -16.27 -9.39 -22.46
N LEU A 132 -17.03 -8.29 -22.46
CA LEU A 132 -17.88 -7.93 -23.61
C LEU A 132 -17.06 -7.64 -24.88
N LEU A 133 -15.92 -6.95 -24.76
CA LEU A 133 -14.99 -6.73 -25.87
C LEU A 133 -14.36 -8.04 -26.36
N SER A 134 -14.05 -8.99 -25.45
CA SER A 134 -13.65 -10.35 -25.85
C SER A 134 -14.74 -11.08 -26.61
N ILE A 135 -15.98 -11.05 -26.13
CA ILE A 135 -17.12 -11.71 -26.79
C ILE A 135 -17.29 -11.14 -28.21
N ALA A 136 -17.22 -9.82 -28.37
CA ALA A 136 -17.25 -9.19 -29.69
C ALA A 136 -16.10 -9.67 -30.59
N GLY A 137 -14.87 -9.76 -30.05
CA GLY A 137 -13.71 -10.31 -30.77
C GLY A 137 -13.88 -11.78 -31.16
N VAL A 138 -14.42 -12.61 -30.27
CA VAL A 138 -14.72 -14.03 -30.52
C VAL A 138 -15.77 -14.19 -31.62
N LEU A 139 -16.86 -13.43 -31.56
CA LEU A 139 -17.92 -13.44 -32.58
C LEU A 139 -17.34 -13.03 -33.94
N PHE A 140 -16.48 -12.01 -33.97
CA PHE A 140 -15.78 -11.61 -35.19
C PHE A 140 -14.84 -12.71 -35.71
N LEU A 141 -14.01 -13.33 -34.85
CA LEU A 141 -13.17 -14.48 -35.23
C LEU A 141 -13.98 -15.66 -35.77
N TYR A 142 -15.20 -15.87 -35.25
CA TYR A 142 -16.09 -16.93 -35.71
C TYR A 142 -16.73 -16.60 -37.06
N ALA A 143 -17.08 -15.34 -37.28
CA ALA A 143 -17.62 -14.82 -38.53
C ALA A 143 -16.59 -14.82 -39.68
N LEU A 144 -15.30 -14.71 -39.36
CA LEU A 144 -14.25 -14.98 -40.32
C LEU A 144 -14.29 -16.45 -40.72
N ASN A 145 -14.25 -16.76 -42.02
CA ASN A 145 -13.93 -18.11 -42.48
C ASN A 145 -12.53 -18.53 -41.95
N PRO A 146 -12.18 -19.81 -41.88
CA PRO A 146 -10.84 -20.22 -41.44
C PRO A 146 -9.78 -19.68 -42.41
N ILE A 147 -9.20 -18.53 -42.09
CA ILE A 147 -8.12 -17.89 -42.86
C ILE A 147 -6.78 -18.23 -42.18
N ASN A 148 -6.41 -19.50 -42.13
CA ASN A 148 -5.08 -19.91 -41.64
C ASN A 148 -4.22 -20.42 -42.79
N ASP A 149 -3.91 -19.50 -43.70
CA ASP A 149 -3.02 -19.72 -44.84
C ASP A 149 -1.68 -18.97 -44.67
N LYS A 150 -0.71 -19.31 -45.52
CA LYS A 150 0.64 -18.70 -45.47
C LYS A 150 0.61 -17.16 -45.51
N PRO A 151 -0.23 -16.50 -46.35
CA PRO A 151 -0.38 -15.05 -46.31
C PRO A 151 -0.85 -14.51 -44.96
N MET A 152 -1.85 -15.11 -44.31
CA MET A 152 -2.29 -14.66 -42.98
C MET A 152 -1.16 -14.76 -41.95
N LEU A 153 -0.42 -15.87 -41.95
CA LEU A 153 0.70 -16.04 -41.02
C LEU A 153 1.79 -14.97 -41.22
N ARG A 154 2.08 -14.58 -42.48
CA ARG A 154 3.01 -13.50 -42.79
C ARG A 154 2.50 -12.16 -42.29
N ILE A 155 1.22 -11.84 -42.55
CA ILE A 155 0.60 -10.59 -42.08
C ILE A 155 0.63 -10.51 -40.56
N ALA A 156 0.26 -11.60 -39.87
CA ALA A 156 0.30 -11.68 -38.42
C ALA A 156 1.74 -11.58 -37.87
N ALA A 157 2.72 -12.22 -38.50
CA ALA A 157 4.13 -12.11 -38.10
C ALA A 157 4.67 -10.68 -38.28
N VAL A 158 4.32 -10.00 -39.38
CA VAL A 158 4.67 -8.59 -39.59
C VAL A 158 3.99 -7.71 -38.54
N ALA A 159 2.70 -7.91 -38.27
CA ALA A 159 1.97 -7.20 -37.24
C ALA A 159 2.61 -7.40 -35.85
N LEU A 160 3.02 -8.63 -35.51
CA LEU A 160 3.73 -8.95 -34.28
C LEU A 160 5.06 -8.17 -34.18
N LEU A 161 5.88 -8.18 -35.23
CA LEU A 161 7.17 -7.47 -35.26
C LEU A 161 6.99 -5.94 -35.20
N CYS A 162 6.01 -5.39 -35.92
CA CYS A 162 5.64 -3.99 -35.84
C CYS A 162 5.18 -3.63 -34.42
N GLY A 163 4.35 -4.48 -33.82
CA GLY A 163 3.83 -4.29 -32.47
C GLY A 163 4.94 -4.28 -31.41
N ILE A 164 5.91 -5.19 -31.51
CA ILE A 164 7.09 -5.23 -30.63
C ILE A 164 7.96 -3.98 -30.84
N THR A 165 8.22 -3.61 -32.08
CA THR A 165 9.03 -2.41 -32.42
C THR A 165 8.40 -1.15 -31.84
N LEU A 166 7.07 -0.96 -32.00
CA LEU A 166 6.37 0.20 -31.46
C LEU A 166 6.46 0.26 -29.93
N GLN A 167 6.35 -0.88 -29.24
CA GLN A 167 6.54 -0.94 -27.79
C GLN A 167 7.96 -0.54 -27.38
N LEU A 168 9.00 -1.09 -28.02
CA LEU A 168 10.40 -0.76 -27.73
C LEU A 168 10.70 0.72 -28.00
N CYS A 169 10.19 1.27 -29.11
CA CYS A 169 10.35 2.68 -29.43
C CYS A 169 9.62 3.58 -28.43
N GLY A 170 8.39 3.24 -28.04
CA GLY A 170 7.62 3.99 -27.06
C GLY A 170 8.27 4.00 -25.68
N VAL A 171 8.82 2.86 -25.24
CA VAL A 171 9.58 2.75 -23.99
C VAL A 171 10.87 3.56 -24.04
N ALA A 172 11.67 3.41 -25.10
CA ALA A 172 12.95 4.11 -25.24
C ALA A 172 12.78 5.65 -25.39
N ALA A 173 11.67 6.09 -25.97
CA ALA A 173 11.33 7.50 -26.14
C ALA A 173 10.80 8.15 -24.84
N ASN A 174 10.38 7.35 -23.87
CA ASN A 174 9.83 7.82 -22.61
C ASN A 174 10.90 7.82 -21.52
N LYS A 175 11.54 8.97 -21.32
CA LYS A 175 12.51 9.15 -20.24
C LYS A 175 11.79 9.32 -18.91
N ALA A 176 12.33 8.68 -17.88
CA ALA A 176 11.96 8.99 -16.50
C ALA A 176 12.14 10.50 -16.27
N PRO A 177 11.24 11.16 -15.54
CA PRO A 177 11.40 12.57 -15.25
C PRO A 177 12.74 12.79 -14.52
N ASP A 178 13.54 13.74 -15.00
CA ASP A 178 14.69 14.27 -14.26
C ASP A 178 14.13 15.08 -13.08
N THR A 179 13.90 14.42 -11.96
CA THR A 179 13.59 15.13 -10.72
C THR A 179 14.87 15.23 -9.90
N ASP A 180 15.45 16.42 -9.86
CA ASP A 180 16.48 16.82 -8.87
C ASP A 180 15.97 16.63 -7.43
N ASP A 181 14.66 16.49 -7.24
CA ASP A 181 13.97 16.20 -5.97
C ASP A 181 13.95 14.69 -5.65
N THR A 182 15.14 14.09 -5.57
CA THR A 182 15.34 12.68 -5.16
C THR A 182 14.79 12.36 -3.77
N ASP A 183 14.42 13.38 -2.99
CA ASP A 183 13.84 13.27 -1.66
C ASP A 183 12.35 12.83 -1.67
N THR A 184 11.63 13.02 -2.79
CA THR A 184 10.20 12.67 -2.91
C THR A 184 9.93 11.48 -3.84
N TRP A 185 10.94 11.03 -4.60
CA TRP A 185 10.82 9.91 -5.53
C TRP A 185 10.95 8.56 -4.81
N SER A 186 9.79 7.97 -4.47
CA SER A 186 9.69 6.63 -3.89
C SER A 186 9.65 5.54 -4.97
N LEU A 187 9.95 4.29 -4.60
CA LEU A 187 9.73 3.11 -5.46
C LEU A 187 8.31 3.07 -6.03
N ARG A 188 7.31 3.40 -5.21
CA ARG A 188 5.91 3.55 -5.63
C ARG A 188 5.73 4.62 -6.70
N SER A 189 6.46 5.74 -6.61
CA SER A 189 6.47 6.80 -7.64
C SER A 189 7.04 6.29 -8.96
N GLU A 190 8.09 5.45 -8.92
CA GLU A 190 8.65 4.78 -10.10
C GLU A 190 7.65 3.79 -10.73
N GLU A 191 7.03 2.90 -9.94
CA GLU A 191 6.04 1.94 -10.45
C GLU A 191 4.86 2.66 -11.10
N LEU A 192 4.33 3.69 -10.42
CA LEU A 192 3.23 4.51 -10.91
C LEU A 192 3.61 5.26 -12.18
N TRP A 193 4.80 5.85 -12.23
CA TRP A 193 5.28 6.52 -13.44
C TRP A 193 5.41 5.55 -14.60
N PHE A 194 6.03 4.39 -14.38
CA PHE A 194 6.22 3.38 -15.42
C PHE A 194 4.87 2.90 -15.95
N MET A 195 3.91 2.67 -15.07
CA MET A 195 2.55 2.29 -15.45
C MET A 195 1.82 3.39 -16.21
N LYS A 196 1.84 4.65 -15.77
CA LYS A 196 1.20 5.74 -16.50
C LYS A 196 1.79 5.86 -17.92
N SER A 197 3.10 5.74 -17.99
CA SER A 197 3.90 5.83 -19.22
C SER A 197 3.71 4.68 -20.21
N HIS A 198 3.30 3.49 -19.75
CA HIS A 198 3.31 2.27 -20.57
C HIS A 198 2.02 1.41 -20.43
N SER A 199 1.04 1.87 -19.66
CA SER A 199 -0.25 1.22 -19.38
C SER A 199 -0.13 -0.21 -18.81
N ALA A 200 -1.14 -1.06 -19.03
CA ALA A 200 -1.16 -2.45 -18.60
C ALA A 200 0.09 -3.21 -19.09
N VAL A 201 0.52 -2.95 -20.32
CA VAL A 201 1.70 -3.58 -20.92
C VAL A 201 2.97 -3.22 -20.16
N GLY A 202 3.09 -1.95 -19.78
CA GLY A 202 4.08 -1.47 -18.82
C GLY A 202 4.08 -2.26 -17.53
N HIS A 203 2.91 -2.49 -16.95
CA HIS A 203 2.80 -3.32 -15.77
C HIS A 203 3.36 -4.73 -16.00
N ALA A 204 3.03 -5.40 -17.12
CA ALA A 204 3.59 -6.73 -17.41
C ALA A 204 5.13 -6.73 -17.46
N PHE A 205 5.73 -5.72 -18.10
CA PHE A 205 7.19 -5.58 -18.15
C PHE A 205 7.79 -5.28 -16.78
N TYR A 206 7.15 -4.41 -16.00
CA TYR A 206 7.60 -4.02 -14.68
C TYR A 206 7.51 -5.19 -13.69
N ALA A 207 6.39 -5.93 -13.70
CA ALA A 207 6.22 -7.14 -12.91
C ALA A 207 7.25 -8.22 -13.27
N LEU A 208 7.59 -8.37 -14.55
CA LEU A 208 8.66 -9.28 -14.99
C LEU A 208 10.03 -8.81 -14.52
N LYS A 209 10.35 -7.52 -14.66
CA LYS A 209 11.60 -6.92 -14.14
C LYS A 209 11.74 -7.18 -12.64
N ASN A 210 10.68 -6.94 -11.87
CA ASN A 210 10.67 -7.14 -10.43
C ASN A 210 10.83 -8.62 -10.06
N ALA A 211 10.10 -9.52 -10.73
CA ALA A 211 10.23 -10.96 -10.51
C ALA A 211 11.66 -11.48 -10.78
N LEU A 212 12.29 -11.01 -11.86
CA LEU A 212 13.67 -11.35 -12.18
C LEU A 212 14.66 -10.77 -11.18
N THR A 213 14.49 -9.50 -10.81
CA THR A 213 15.34 -8.81 -9.83
C THR A 213 15.26 -9.49 -8.48
N GLU A 214 14.04 -9.80 -8.03
CA GLU A 214 13.81 -10.48 -6.77
C GLU A 214 14.33 -11.92 -6.78
N GLY A 215 14.10 -12.68 -7.87
CA GLY A 215 14.70 -14.00 -8.05
C GLY A 215 16.21 -13.92 -7.88
N LEU A 216 16.86 -12.95 -8.54
CA LEU A 216 18.30 -12.71 -8.39
C LEU A 216 18.70 -12.33 -6.95
N LEU A 217 17.91 -11.51 -6.25
CA LEU A 217 18.17 -11.13 -4.86
C LEU A 217 18.01 -12.33 -3.90
N ARG A 218 17.03 -13.21 -4.12
CA ARG A 218 16.88 -14.44 -3.33
C ARG A 218 18.00 -15.44 -3.60
N PHE A 219 18.46 -15.56 -4.85
CA PHE A 219 19.58 -16.45 -5.21
C PHE A 219 20.94 -15.92 -4.73
N ARG A 220 21.13 -14.59 -4.74
CA ARG A 220 22.32 -13.96 -4.16
C ARG A 220 22.15 -13.89 -2.65
N ALA A 221 22.56 -14.96 -1.97
CA ALA A 221 22.35 -15.22 -0.54
C ALA A 221 22.60 -14.04 0.43
N VAL A 222 23.39 -13.03 0.09
CA VAL A 222 23.43 -11.73 0.78
C VAL A 222 23.90 -10.68 -0.23
N VAL A 223 23.15 -9.59 -0.43
CA VAL A 223 23.72 -8.37 -1.05
C VAL A 223 24.34 -7.55 0.08
N PRO A 224 25.68 -7.47 0.20
CA PRO A 224 26.30 -6.71 1.27
C PRO A 224 25.96 -5.22 1.12
N LEU A 225 26.00 -4.50 2.25
CA LEU A 225 25.98 -3.05 2.23
C LEU A 225 27.21 -2.55 1.44
N THR A 226 27.04 -1.49 0.66
CA THR A 226 28.13 -0.72 0.06
C THR A 226 28.86 0.09 1.13
N ASP A 227 30.02 0.67 0.81
CA ASP A 227 30.75 1.53 1.76
C ASP A 227 29.92 2.74 2.19
N HIS A 228 29.20 3.36 1.25
CA HIS A 228 28.31 4.48 1.53
C HIS A 228 27.11 4.06 2.41
N GLU A 229 26.52 2.90 2.15
CA GLU A 229 25.43 2.39 3.01
C GLU A 229 25.93 2.02 4.41
N ARG A 230 27.17 1.52 4.55
CA ARG A 230 27.82 1.33 5.86
C ARG A 230 28.03 2.65 6.60
N GLU A 231 28.41 3.70 5.89
CA GLU A 231 28.55 5.04 6.44
C GLU A 231 27.20 5.57 6.98
N ILE A 232 26.13 5.43 6.19
CA ILE A 232 24.76 5.75 6.62
C ILE A 232 24.37 4.91 7.85
N MET A 233 24.63 3.60 7.84
CA MET A 233 24.34 2.75 9.00
C MET A 233 25.08 3.22 10.25
N SER A 234 26.33 3.68 10.11
CA SER A 234 27.10 4.21 11.24
C SER A 234 26.58 5.55 11.79
N SER A 235 25.81 6.31 11.01
CA SER A 235 25.21 7.58 11.46
C SER A 235 23.88 7.38 12.20
N VAL A 236 23.19 6.25 11.99
CA VAL A 236 21.93 5.89 12.68
C VAL A 236 22.13 4.90 13.82
N LEU A 237 23.30 4.28 13.91
CA LEU A 237 23.69 3.41 15.02
C LEU A 237 24.44 4.20 16.10
N GLY A 238 23.84 4.32 17.28
CA GLY A 238 24.46 4.88 18.46
C GLY A 238 25.64 4.03 18.96
N LYS A 239 26.65 4.70 19.55
CA LYS A 239 27.88 4.06 20.05
C LYS A 239 27.68 3.18 21.28
N HIS A 240 26.57 3.37 22.00
CA HIS A 240 26.25 2.66 23.23
C HIS A 240 24.80 2.19 23.17
N ASN A 241 24.53 0.99 23.66
CA ASN A 241 23.17 0.49 23.85
C ASN A 241 22.80 0.58 25.33
N VAL A 242 22.38 1.76 25.77
CA VAL A 242 21.93 1.99 27.16
C VAL A 242 20.44 2.30 27.13
N ALA A 243 19.62 1.26 27.13
CA ALA A 243 18.20 1.38 27.42
C ALA A 243 18.00 1.58 28.93
N THR A 244 17.14 2.52 29.30
CA THR A 244 16.72 2.75 30.69
C THR A 244 15.37 2.10 30.95
N GLU A 245 15.02 1.83 32.21
CA GLU A 245 13.65 1.41 32.53
C GLU A 245 12.66 2.54 32.16
N PRO A 246 11.60 2.26 31.39
CA PRO A 246 10.60 3.26 31.03
C PRO A 246 9.89 3.84 32.26
N ARG A 247 9.68 5.17 32.26
CA ARG A 247 9.08 5.90 33.37
C ARG A 247 7.55 5.76 33.49
N GLY A 248 6.90 5.24 32.46
CA GLY A 248 5.45 5.11 32.38
C GLY A 248 5.02 4.21 31.22
N HIS A 249 3.72 3.97 31.08
CA HIS A 249 3.20 3.14 30.00
C HIS A 249 3.47 3.77 28.62
N LEU A 250 3.68 2.92 27.61
CA LEU A 250 3.56 3.30 26.21
C LEU A 250 2.26 2.73 25.67
N VAL A 251 1.35 3.60 25.29
CA VAL A 251 0.10 3.25 24.62
C VAL A 251 0.22 3.65 23.15
N PHE A 252 0.30 2.67 22.27
CA PHE A 252 0.38 2.89 20.84
C PHE A 252 -0.93 2.43 20.19
N ILE A 253 -1.73 3.36 19.70
CA ILE A 253 -2.98 3.08 18.99
C ILE A 253 -2.72 3.27 17.50
N LEU A 254 -2.55 2.16 16.79
CA LEU A 254 -2.38 2.15 15.35
C LEU A 254 -3.77 1.99 14.71
N VAL A 255 -4.27 3.08 14.15
CA VAL A 255 -5.64 3.19 13.62
C VAL A 255 -5.66 2.80 12.16
N GLU A 256 -6.42 1.75 11.84
CA GLU A 256 -6.61 1.27 10.47
C GLU A 256 -7.06 2.40 9.54
N SER A 257 -6.27 2.66 8.49
CA SER A 257 -6.64 3.56 7.39
C SER A 257 -7.03 4.99 7.78
N LEU A 258 -6.64 5.51 8.96
CA LEU A 258 -7.02 6.86 9.41
C LEU A 258 -6.30 7.96 8.60
N GLU A 259 -7.08 8.90 8.09
CA GLU A 259 -6.59 10.03 7.30
C GLU A 259 -7.02 11.37 7.88
N THR A 260 -6.15 12.35 7.79
CA THR A 260 -6.32 13.65 8.44
C THR A 260 -7.50 14.45 7.90
N TRP A 261 -7.82 14.34 6.61
CA TRP A 261 -8.98 15.02 6.05
C TRP A 261 -10.30 14.58 6.70
N ALA A 262 -10.38 13.37 7.26
CA ALA A 262 -11.55 12.92 8.02
C ALA A 262 -11.61 13.52 9.42
N ILE A 263 -10.46 13.84 10.01
CA ILE A 263 -10.38 14.59 11.27
C ILE A 263 -10.84 16.04 11.06
N ASP A 264 -10.42 16.65 9.95
CA ASP A 264 -10.75 18.04 9.60
C ASP A 264 -12.15 18.20 8.96
N ALA A 265 -12.83 17.09 8.65
CA ALA A 265 -14.16 17.11 8.04
C ALA A 265 -15.25 17.58 9.01
N THR A 266 -16.32 18.15 8.45
CA THR A 266 -17.51 18.57 9.18
C THR A 266 -18.77 17.94 8.59
N ASP A 267 -19.81 17.87 9.42
CA ASP A 267 -21.15 17.48 9.01
C ASP A 267 -21.90 18.66 8.34
N VAL A 268 -23.13 18.42 7.85
CA VAL A 268 -23.95 19.46 7.21
C VAL A 268 -24.32 20.65 8.12
N HIS A 269 -24.12 20.51 9.42
CA HIS A 269 -24.36 21.55 10.42
C HIS A 269 -23.06 22.27 10.85
N GLY A 270 -21.92 21.93 10.25
CA GLY A 270 -20.62 22.49 10.60
C GLY A 270 -19.99 21.90 11.87
N LEU A 271 -20.51 20.79 12.39
CA LEU A 271 -19.94 20.10 13.53
C LEU A 271 -18.80 19.17 13.08
N PRO A 272 -17.69 19.06 13.83
CA PRO A 272 -16.59 18.17 13.47
C PRO A 272 -17.04 16.70 13.39
N VAL A 273 -16.51 15.96 12.41
CA VAL A 273 -16.68 14.50 12.32
C VAL A 273 -15.95 13.78 13.46
N CYS A 274 -14.81 14.34 13.90
CA CYS A 274 -13.94 13.80 14.95
C CYS A 274 -13.78 14.77 16.14
N PRO A 275 -14.86 15.10 16.87
CA PRO A 275 -14.81 16.10 17.92
C PRO A 275 -13.84 15.75 19.06
N ASN A 276 -13.66 14.46 19.40
CA ASN A 276 -12.79 14.06 20.50
C ASN A 276 -11.31 14.26 20.15
N ILE A 277 -10.88 13.85 18.95
CA ILE A 277 -9.53 14.08 18.45
C ILE A 277 -9.24 15.58 18.34
N THR A 278 -10.13 16.37 17.72
CA THR A 278 -9.96 17.82 17.59
C THR A 278 -9.85 18.51 18.96
N GLN A 279 -10.67 18.10 19.91
CA GLN A 279 -10.59 18.62 21.28
C GLN A 279 -9.29 18.21 21.98
N TYR A 280 -8.85 16.96 21.82
CA TYR A 280 -7.63 16.46 22.42
C TYR A 280 -6.40 17.24 21.95
N ILE A 281 -6.28 17.45 20.64
CA ILE A 281 -5.19 18.24 20.03
C ILE A 281 -5.19 19.69 20.52
N SER A 282 -6.36 20.29 20.73
CA SER A 282 -6.47 21.71 21.09
C SER A 282 -6.25 21.99 22.59
N ARG A 283 -6.53 21.03 23.47
CA ARG A 283 -6.53 21.23 24.93
C ARG A 283 -5.37 20.60 25.66
N THR A 284 -4.69 19.64 25.03
CA THR A 284 -3.61 18.86 25.65
C THR A 284 -2.28 19.21 24.98
N PRO A 285 -1.19 19.44 25.73
CA PRO A 285 0.15 19.52 25.16
C PRO A 285 0.50 18.23 24.39
N VAL A 286 0.53 18.33 23.06
CA VAL A 286 0.83 17.21 22.16
C VAL A 286 1.79 17.63 21.06
N LEU A 287 2.52 16.66 20.53
CA LEU A 287 3.03 16.76 19.17
C LEU A 287 1.92 16.35 18.22
N TYR A 288 1.59 17.21 17.25
CA TYR A 288 0.63 16.92 16.20
C TYR A 288 1.26 17.16 14.82
N CYS A 289 1.31 16.11 14.00
CA CYS A 289 1.59 16.20 12.57
C CYS A 289 0.34 15.76 11.77
N PRO A 290 -0.27 16.65 10.97
CA PRO A 290 -1.44 16.33 10.15
C PRO A 290 -1.07 15.62 8.84
N ALA A 291 0.21 15.61 8.45
CA ALA A 291 0.62 15.16 7.11
C ALA A 291 1.78 14.17 7.17
N ILE A 292 1.56 13.02 7.79
CA ILE A 292 2.45 11.87 7.62
C ILE A 292 2.24 11.27 6.23
N THR A 293 3.32 11.22 5.46
CA THR A 293 3.35 10.50 4.18
C THR A 293 3.66 9.03 4.43
N THR A 294 2.72 8.15 4.06
CA THR A 294 2.84 6.70 4.25
C THR A 294 3.94 6.10 3.38
N GLN A 295 4.64 5.10 3.90
CA GLN A 295 5.78 4.43 3.23
C GLN A 295 5.59 2.91 3.15
N GLN A 296 4.36 2.44 3.37
CA GLN A 296 3.95 1.06 3.08
C GLN A 296 4.22 0.66 1.62
N GLN A 297 4.38 -0.64 1.40
CA GLN A 297 4.45 -1.26 0.08
C GLN A 297 3.31 -2.29 -0.03
N TYR A 298 3.62 -3.51 -0.47
CA TYR A 298 2.65 -4.58 -0.69
C TYR A 298 2.01 -5.10 0.61
N GLY A 299 2.64 -4.86 1.77
CA GLY A 299 2.18 -5.34 3.07
C GLY A 299 1.14 -4.48 3.76
N ARG A 300 0.76 -3.32 3.19
CA ARG A 300 -0.29 -2.41 3.72
C ARG A 300 -0.13 -2.21 5.24
N SER A 301 -1.08 -2.69 6.05
CA SER A 301 -1.07 -2.59 7.52
C SER A 301 0.14 -3.26 8.16
N GLY A 302 0.59 -4.40 7.62
CA GLY A 302 1.78 -5.10 8.10
C GLY A 302 3.06 -4.27 7.91
N ASP A 303 3.16 -3.52 6.81
CA ASP A 303 4.27 -2.60 6.58
C ASP A 303 4.16 -1.36 7.49
N GLY A 304 2.96 -0.79 7.63
CA GLY A 304 2.72 0.33 8.55
C GLY A 304 3.10 0.00 10.00
N GLN A 305 2.76 -1.20 10.45
CA GLN A 305 3.19 -1.72 11.74
C GLN A 305 4.71 -1.90 11.81
N LEU A 306 5.35 -2.53 10.81
CA LEU A 306 6.81 -2.66 10.79
C LEU A 306 7.50 -1.30 10.93
N ILE A 307 7.09 -0.32 10.13
CA ILE A 307 7.71 1.01 10.09
C ILE A 307 7.61 1.71 11.43
N THR A 308 6.39 1.80 11.96
CA THR A 308 6.13 2.55 13.19
C THR A 308 6.74 1.92 14.43
N GLN A 309 6.88 0.59 14.43
CA GLN A 309 7.33 -0.18 15.59
C GLN A 309 8.84 -0.44 15.60
N THR A 310 9.49 -0.47 14.43
CA THR A 310 10.91 -0.85 14.31
C THR A 310 11.80 0.25 13.74
N GLY A 311 11.23 1.28 13.09
CA GLY A 311 12.01 2.31 12.37
C GLY A 311 12.67 1.82 11.08
N LEU A 312 12.37 0.58 10.66
CA LEU A 312 12.77 0.00 9.37
C LEU A 312 11.68 0.25 8.32
N LEU A 313 12.10 0.47 7.08
CA LEU A 313 11.18 0.46 5.93
C LEU A 313 10.94 -0.98 5.42
N PRO A 314 9.80 -1.26 4.78
CA PRO A 314 9.46 -2.61 4.33
C PRO A 314 10.36 -3.09 3.18
N LEU A 315 10.12 -4.32 2.72
CA LEU A 315 10.80 -4.84 1.53
C LEU A 315 10.47 -3.99 0.30
N MET A 316 11.44 -3.83 -0.61
CA MET A 316 11.20 -3.17 -1.90
C MET A 316 10.19 -3.96 -2.74
N HIS A 317 10.31 -5.30 -2.68
CA HIS A 317 9.40 -6.23 -3.32
C HIS A 317 9.02 -7.32 -2.32
N GLY A 318 7.71 -7.48 -2.14
CA GLY A 318 7.12 -8.43 -1.23
C GLY A 318 6.65 -7.87 0.11
N VAL A 319 6.32 -8.81 1.00
CA VAL A 319 5.70 -8.51 2.30
C VAL A 319 6.60 -9.00 3.41
N ALA A 320 7.18 -8.05 4.15
CA ALA A 320 8.18 -8.32 5.19
C ALA A 320 7.66 -9.28 6.27
N CYS A 321 6.46 -9.04 6.82
CA CYS A 321 5.89 -9.88 7.87
C CYS A 321 5.61 -11.32 7.44
N MET A 322 5.42 -11.57 6.14
CA MET A 322 5.18 -12.91 5.60
C MET A 322 6.46 -13.65 5.27
N GLN A 323 7.50 -12.94 4.83
CA GLN A 323 8.75 -13.53 4.32
C GLN A 323 9.88 -13.56 5.34
N ASN A 324 9.85 -12.61 6.26
CA ASN A 324 10.89 -12.34 7.23
C ASN A 324 10.26 -12.07 8.62
N GLY A 325 9.06 -12.60 8.86
CA GLY A 325 8.30 -12.31 10.08
C GLY A 325 8.94 -12.84 11.36
N ASP A 326 9.80 -13.85 11.25
CA ASP A 326 10.54 -14.52 12.32
C ASP A 326 11.97 -14.00 12.51
N ASN A 327 12.36 -12.96 11.76
CA ASN A 327 13.63 -12.27 11.99
C ASN A 327 13.65 -11.56 13.35
N VAL A 328 14.86 -11.15 13.74
CA VAL A 328 15.07 -10.28 14.89
C VAL A 328 14.92 -8.82 14.49
N TYR A 329 14.10 -8.08 15.23
CA TYR A 329 13.83 -6.67 14.95
C TYR A 329 14.14 -5.76 16.15
N PRO A 330 14.71 -4.55 15.91
CA PRO A 330 14.70 -3.50 16.92
C PRO A 330 13.26 -3.08 17.20
N ASN A 331 12.95 -2.81 18.46
CA ASN A 331 11.64 -2.33 18.86
C ASN A 331 11.73 -1.63 20.23
N PHE A 332 10.88 -0.65 20.49
CA PHE A 332 10.77 -0.06 21.83
C PHE A 332 10.07 -0.98 22.85
N ALA A 333 9.35 -2.01 22.41
CA ALA A 333 8.71 -3.02 23.26
C ALA A 333 9.73 -3.76 24.14
N HIS A 334 10.97 -3.93 23.66
CA HIS A 334 12.07 -4.56 24.40
C HIS A 334 12.42 -3.83 25.70
N PHE A 335 12.09 -2.53 25.82
CA PHE A 335 12.35 -1.78 27.05
C PHE A 335 11.35 -2.10 28.17
N TYR A 336 10.28 -2.84 27.89
CA TYR A 336 9.20 -3.06 28.83
C TYR A 336 9.19 -4.49 29.36
N ALA A 337 9.06 -4.60 30.69
CA ALA A 337 8.88 -5.88 31.37
C ALA A 337 7.56 -6.55 30.95
N ASP A 338 6.53 -5.76 30.64
CA ASP A 338 5.31 -6.24 30.00
C ASP A 338 5.04 -5.50 28.67
N ALA A 339 4.82 -6.26 27.60
CA ALA A 339 4.54 -5.73 26.27
C ALA A 339 3.47 -6.58 25.59
N VAL A 340 2.37 -5.95 25.15
CA VAL A 340 1.18 -6.65 24.66
C VAL A 340 0.71 -6.06 23.33
N VAL A 341 0.32 -6.92 22.39
CA VAL A 341 -0.47 -6.53 21.22
C VAL A 341 -1.93 -6.89 21.48
N VAL A 342 -2.83 -5.92 21.35
CA VAL A 342 -4.29 -6.13 21.34
C VAL A 342 -4.75 -5.98 19.90
N ASN A 343 -5.17 -7.08 19.28
CA ASN A 343 -5.50 -7.10 17.86
C ASN A 343 -6.95 -7.54 17.61
N GLY A 344 -7.74 -6.65 17.00
CA GLY A 344 -9.13 -6.93 16.62
C GLY A 344 -9.30 -7.94 15.47
N TYR A 345 -8.22 -8.27 14.76
CA TYR A 345 -8.17 -9.24 13.66
C TYR A 345 -6.75 -9.78 13.38
N SER A 346 -6.36 -10.84 14.07
CA SER A 346 -5.01 -11.45 14.08
C SER A 346 -4.72 -12.49 12.97
N ASN A 347 -5.73 -12.94 12.23
CA ASN A 347 -5.60 -14.03 11.25
C ASN A 347 -4.83 -13.65 9.97
N VAL A 348 -4.42 -12.38 9.84
CA VAL A 348 -3.70 -11.85 8.67
C VAL A 348 -2.38 -11.23 9.09
N TRP A 349 -1.50 -10.97 8.12
CA TRP A 349 -0.20 -10.33 8.32
C TRP A 349 0.73 -11.03 9.33
N ASN A 350 0.56 -12.34 9.49
CA ASN A 350 1.41 -13.19 10.32
C ASN A 350 1.54 -12.71 11.78
N GLN A 351 0.45 -12.16 12.35
CA GLN A 351 0.47 -11.51 13.66
C GLN A 351 0.90 -12.43 14.80
N HIS A 352 0.62 -13.73 14.70
CA HIS A 352 1.06 -14.73 15.68
C HIS A 352 2.58 -14.92 15.71
N VAL A 353 3.31 -14.55 14.66
CA VAL A 353 4.78 -14.60 14.61
C VAL A 353 5.36 -13.22 14.83
N THR A 354 4.85 -12.20 14.14
CA THR A 354 5.40 -10.84 14.23
C THR A 354 5.19 -10.19 15.58
N THR A 355 4.14 -10.53 16.33
CA THR A 355 3.97 -10.07 17.72
C THR A 355 5.23 -10.37 18.52
N TYR A 356 5.66 -11.64 18.55
CA TYR A 356 6.81 -12.05 19.35
C TYR A 356 8.13 -11.56 18.75
N SER A 357 8.26 -11.62 17.43
CA SER A 357 9.49 -11.20 16.73
C SER A 357 9.73 -9.69 16.80
N TYR A 358 8.68 -8.89 17.01
CA TYR A 358 8.76 -7.45 17.29
C TYR A 358 8.93 -7.15 18.79
N GLY A 359 9.19 -8.15 19.64
CA GLY A 359 9.49 -7.94 21.06
C GLY A 359 8.28 -7.91 22.00
N TYR A 360 7.07 -8.09 21.50
CA TYR A 360 5.89 -8.20 22.35
C TYR A 360 5.80 -9.59 22.98
N LYS A 361 5.29 -9.67 24.21
CA LYS A 361 5.27 -10.89 25.02
C LYS A 361 3.96 -11.64 24.93
N ARG A 362 2.88 -10.98 24.51
CA ARG A 362 1.55 -11.57 24.36
C ARG A 362 0.78 -10.95 23.21
N LEU A 363 -0.04 -11.78 22.57
CA LEU A 363 -1.10 -11.37 21.66
C LEU A 363 -2.46 -11.60 22.36
N ILE A 364 -3.24 -10.53 22.49
CA ILE A 364 -4.63 -10.58 22.96
C ILE A 364 -5.53 -10.40 21.75
N GLU A 365 -6.49 -11.31 21.61
CA GLU A 365 -7.42 -11.38 20.48
C GLU A 365 -8.84 -11.17 21.01
N PRO A 366 -9.31 -9.92 21.15
CA PRO A 366 -10.61 -9.65 21.72
C PRO A 366 -11.70 -10.25 20.84
N ARG A 367 -12.72 -10.87 21.46
CA ARG A 367 -13.84 -11.45 20.72
C ARG A 367 -14.57 -10.36 19.92
N ARG A 368 -14.56 -10.50 18.59
CA ARG A 368 -15.27 -9.60 17.66
C ARG A 368 -16.76 -9.50 17.99
N LEU A 369 -17.28 -8.28 18.03
CA LEU A 369 -18.72 -8.03 18.17
C LEU A 369 -19.39 -7.93 16.80
N HIS A 370 -20.70 -8.16 16.77
CA HIS A 370 -21.49 -7.90 15.57
C HIS A 370 -21.44 -6.44 15.13
N SER A 371 -21.23 -5.51 16.07
CA SER A 371 -21.13 -4.07 15.84
C SER A 371 -19.72 -3.59 15.48
N GLY A 372 -18.71 -4.48 15.42
CA GLY A 372 -17.31 -4.15 15.15
C GLY A 372 -16.35 -4.65 16.23
N SER A 373 -15.05 -4.58 15.97
CA SER A 373 -13.97 -5.03 16.87
C SER A 373 -13.38 -3.90 17.72
N ASP A 374 -13.38 -2.65 17.27
CA ASP A 374 -12.54 -1.58 17.85
C ASP A 374 -12.94 -1.24 19.29
N LYS A 375 -14.23 -1.35 19.60
CA LYS A 375 -14.72 -1.20 20.99
C LYS A 375 -14.05 -2.20 21.92
N ARG A 376 -13.93 -3.47 21.50
CA ARG A 376 -13.29 -4.51 22.30
C ARG A 376 -11.78 -4.35 22.36
N VAL A 377 -11.16 -3.86 21.29
CA VAL A 377 -9.73 -3.51 21.28
C VAL A 377 -9.44 -2.43 22.32
N LEU A 378 -10.19 -1.33 22.33
CA LEU A 378 -9.97 -0.24 23.29
C LEU A 378 -10.38 -0.61 24.74
N GLU A 379 -11.42 -1.42 24.92
CA GLU A 379 -11.75 -1.99 26.24
C GLU A 379 -10.62 -2.89 26.78
N GLN A 380 -10.03 -3.75 25.94
CA GLN A 380 -8.92 -4.61 26.33
C GLN A 380 -7.62 -3.83 26.55
N LEU A 381 -7.33 -2.82 25.73
CA LEU A 381 -6.24 -1.87 25.95
C LEU A 381 -6.34 -1.24 27.35
N ARG A 382 -7.51 -0.67 27.69
CA ARG A 382 -7.78 -0.12 29.01
C ARG A 382 -7.58 -1.15 30.10
N GLN A 383 -8.13 -2.35 29.95
CA GLN A 383 -8.02 -3.41 30.95
C GLN A 383 -6.56 -3.83 31.19
N GLN A 384 -5.70 -3.88 30.17
CA GLN A 384 -4.28 -4.16 30.36
C GLN A 384 -3.59 -3.09 31.21
N LEU A 385 -3.91 -1.82 30.97
CA LEU A 385 -3.32 -0.70 31.70
C LEU A 385 -3.84 -0.60 33.15
N GLU A 386 -5.13 -0.85 33.39
CA GLU A 386 -5.72 -0.86 34.74
C GLU A 386 -5.12 -1.94 35.64
N ASN A 387 -4.75 -3.09 35.08
CA ASN A 387 -4.21 -4.23 35.83
C ASN A 387 -2.67 -4.29 35.80
N ALA A 388 -2.00 -3.28 35.24
CA ALA A 388 -0.55 -3.28 35.10
C ALA A 388 0.13 -2.87 36.42
N ASP A 389 0.97 -3.75 36.96
CA ASP A 389 1.80 -3.46 38.14
C ASP A 389 3.06 -2.65 37.81
N THR A 390 3.48 -2.65 36.54
CA THR A 390 4.68 -1.97 36.03
C THR A 390 4.39 -1.21 34.75
N ALA A 391 5.32 -0.33 34.33
CA ALA A 391 5.29 0.27 33.01
C ALA A 391 5.11 -0.83 31.94
N THR A 392 4.12 -0.62 31.07
CA THR A 392 3.67 -1.62 30.09
C THR A 392 3.58 -0.96 28.72
N CYS A 393 4.06 -1.65 27.69
CA CYS A 393 3.89 -1.25 26.30
C CYS A 393 2.67 -1.98 25.72
N VAL A 394 1.66 -1.24 25.26
CA VAL A 394 0.48 -1.83 24.61
C VAL A 394 0.33 -1.26 23.21
N LEU A 395 0.37 -2.15 22.21
CA LEU A 395 0.01 -1.84 20.83
C LEU A 395 -1.43 -2.28 20.57
N ALA A 396 -2.32 -1.33 20.36
CA ALA A 396 -3.70 -1.57 19.96
C ALA A 396 -3.83 -1.43 18.44
N LEU A 397 -4.23 -2.52 17.78
CA LEU A 397 -4.48 -2.57 16.34
C LEU A 397 -6.00 -2.56 16.10
N THR A 398 -6.50 -1.46 15.51
CA THR A 398 -7.92 -1.30 15.17
C THR A 398 -8.20 -1.86 13.77
N ILE A 399 -9.48 -2.01 13.40
CA ILE A 399 -9.89 -2.60 12.12
C ILE A 399 -11.26 -2.10 11.60
N ASP A 400 -12.09 -1.45 12.42
CA ASP A 400 -13.47 -1.15 11.99
C ASP A 400 -13.55 -0.05 10.92
N THR A 401 -12.50 0.74 10.76
CA THR A 401 -12.28 1.71 9.68
C THR A 401 -11.73 1.06 8.40
N HIS A 402 -11.60 -0.27 8.33
CA HIS A 402 -11.23 -0.97 7.09
C HIS A 402 -12.39 -0.95 6.08
N ALA A 403 -12.07 -0.89 4.79
CA ALA A 403 -13.07 -1.01 3.72
C ALA A 403 -13.84 -2.35 3.83
N PRO A 404 -15.17 -2.38 3.57
CA PRO A 404 -15.99 -1.32 2.99
C PRO A 404 -16.65 -0.38 4.03
N PHE A 405 -16.00 -0.13 5.18
CA PHE A 405 -16.45 0.82 6.21
C PHE A 405 -17.83 0.48 6.77
N LYS A 406 -18.01 -0.80 7.10
CA LYS A 406 -19.30 -1.37 7.48
C LYS A 406 -19.87 -0.79 8.79
N TYR A 407 -19.01 -0.37 9.70
CA TYR A 407 -19.40 0.06 11.03
C TYR A 407 -19.18 1.56 11.17
N GLY A 408 -20.25 2.31 11.43
CA GLY A 408 -20.14 3.76 11.53
C GLY A 408 -21.24 4.42 12.34
N ASN A 409 -21.10 5.73 12.50
CA ASN A 409 -22.09 6.58 13.13
C ASN A 409 -23.16 6.99 12.11
N ASP A 410 -24.23 6.21 11.98
CA ASP A 410 -25.32 6.47 11.02
C ASP A 410 -26.08 7.78 11.28
N ARG A 411 -25.88 8.41 12.45
CA ARG A 411 -26.47 9.71 12.79
C ARG A 411 -25.74 10.87 12.12
N LEU A 412 -24.52 10.65 11.62
CA LEU A 412 -23.72 11.67 10.96
C LEU A 412 -24.33 12.01 9.59
N GLN A 413 -24.79 13.25 9.46
CA GLN A 413 -25.37 13.80 8.24
C GLN A 413 -24.27 14.50 7.44
N LEU A 414 -23.93 13.95 6.28
CA LEU A 414 -22.82 14.40 5.44
C LEU A 414 -23.34 15.01 4.15
N ALA A 415 -22.66 16.06 3.69
CA ALA A 415 -23.00 16.78 2.47
C ALA A 415 -23.02 15.85 1.24
N ASP A 416 -23.84 16.21 0.24
CA ASP A 416 -24.03 15.41 -0.98
C ASP A 416 -22.82 15.37 -1.91
N GLU A 417 -21.86 16.26 -1.71
CA GLU A 417 -20.59 16.27 -2.42
C GLU A 417 -19.69 15.07 -2.07
N TYR A 418 -19.85 14.47 -0.88
CA TYR A 418 -19.16 13.23 -0.53
C TYR A 418 -19.80 12.05 -1.26
N SER A 419 -18.96 11.27 -1.94
CA SER A 419 -19.34 9.98 -2.52
C SER A 419 -19.85 9.02 -1.45
N ALA A 420 -20.57 7.96 -1.88
CA ALA A 420 -21.07 6.94 -0.95
C ALA A 420 -19.95 6.30 -0.12
N THR A 421 -18.78 6.06 -0.73
CA THR A 421 -17.60 5.50 -0.07
C THR A 421 -17.02 6.46 0.96
N GLU A 422 -16.90 7.75 0.63
CA GLU A 422 -16.43 8.77 1.58
C GLU A 422 -17.39 8.96 2.74
N LYS A 423 -18.71 8.93 2.48
CA LYS A 423 -19.72 8.97 3.54
C LYS A 423 -19.61 7.78 4.49
N ALA A 424 -19.44 6.57 3.95
CA ALA A 424 -19.26 5.37 4.77
C ALA A 424 -17.97 5.44 5.60
N TYR A 425 -16.87 5.89 4.98
CA TYR A 425 -15.60 6.09 5.66
C TYR A 425 -15.68 7.12 6.80
N LEU A 426 -16.20 8.33 6.55
CA LEU A 426 -16.37 9.37 7.57
C LEU A 426 -17.23 8.90 8.75
N ARG A 427 -18.29 8.11 8.49
CA ARG A 427 -19.09 7.50 9.55
C ARG A 427 -18.29 6.49 10.38
N SER A 428 -17.44 5.69 9.76
CA SER A 428 -16.56 4.74 10.47
C SER A 428 -15.53 5.46 11.34
N VAL A 429 -14.91 6.52 10.81
CA VAL A 429 -13.95 7.35 11.56
C VAL A 429 -14.65 8.07 12.72
N SER A 430 -15.84 8.63 12.53
CA SER A 430 -16.62 9.24 13.62
C SER A 430 -16.96 8.26 14.75
N ARG A 431 -17.23 6.99 14.41
CA ARG A 431 -17.42 5.93 15.40
C ARG A 431 -16.12 5.62 16.14
N PHE A 432 -14.99 5.52 15.45
CA PHE A 432 -13.69 5.34 16.09
C PHE A 432 -13.36 6.52 17.02
N ASP A 433 -13.55 7.77 16.58
CA ASP A 433 -13.34 8.97 17.38
C ASP A 433 -14.13 8.94 18.70
N SER A 434 -15.39 8.48 18.66
CA SER A 434 -16.21 8.32 19.87
C SER A 434 -15.62 7.31 20.85
N LEU A 435 -15.16 6.15 20.36
CA LEU A 435 -14.56 5.10 21.20
C LEU A 435 -13.21 5.54 21.77
N LEU A 436 -12.41 6.25 20.96
CA LEU A 436 -11.16 6.85 21.39
C LEU A 436 -11.40 7.92 22.46
N GLY A 437 -12.46 8.73 22.31
CA GLY A 437 -12.88 9.71 23.31
C GLY A 437 -13.19 9.08 24.68
N GLU A 438 -13.87 7.93 24.71
CA GLU A 438 -14.11 7.17 25.93
C GLU A 438 -12.79 6.71 26.59
N PHE A 439 -11.82 6.24 25.79
CA PHE A 439 -10.50 5.84 26.29
C PHE A 439 -9.70 7.03 26.82
N ILE A 440 -9.63 8.14 26.08
CA ILE A 440 -8.91 9.36 26.48
C ILE A 440 -9.50 9.94 27.76
N ALA A 441 -10.82 10.03 27.87
CA ALA A 441 -11.48 10.56 29.06
C ALA A 441 -11.16 9.73 30.31
N TRP A 442 -11.07 8.40 30.18
CA TRP A 442 -10.59 7.56 31.26
C TRP A 442 -9.11 7.83 31.57
N ALA A 443 -8.24 7.83 30.54
CA ALA A 443 -6.80 8.00 30.69
C ALA A 443 -6.43 9.34 31.35
N ASP A 444 -7.15 10.42 31.06
CA ASP A 444 -6.93 11.75 31.65
C ASP A 444 -7.25 11.80 33.16
N THR A 445 -8.05 10.86 33.68
CA THR A 445 -8.42 10.79 35.10
C THR A 445 -7.69 9.69 35.87
N ALA A 446 -7.05 8.76 35.17
CA ALA A 446 -6.41 7.59 35.76
C ALA A 446 -4.99 7.91 36.25
N GLN A 447 -4.73 7.74 37.55
CA GLN A 447 -3.44 8.11 38.16
C GLN A 447 -2.24 7.35 37.57
N ASN A 448 -2.43 6.09 37.16
CA ASN A 448 -1.39 5.28 36.50
C ASN A 448 -1.02 5.81 35.10
N MET A 449 -1.84 6.67 34.50
CA MET A 449 -1.62 7.23 33.16
C MET A 449 -0.90 8.59 33.17
N ASN A 450 -0.63 9.18 34.35
CA ASN A 450 0.01 10.50 34.48
C ASN A 450 1.32 10.60 33.67
N ASN A 451 2.19 9.59 33.81
CA ASN A 451 3.48 9.52 33.12
C ASN A 451 3.44 8.71 31.81
N ALA A 452 2.25 8.30 31.34
CA ALA A 452 2.13 7.50 30.13
C ALA A 452 2.37 8.34 28.86
N THR A 453 3.02 7.73 27.87
CA THR A 453 3.10 8.24 26.50
C THR A 453 1.99 7.59 25.68
N ILE A 454 1.14 8.39 25.05
CA ILE A 454 0.05 7.95 24.18
C ILE A 454 0.36 8.39 22.76
N VAL A 455 0.43 7.44 21.84
CA VAL A 455 0.68 7.63 20.41
C VAL A 455 -0.55 7.20 19.65
N ILE A 456 -1.06 8.08 18.78
CA ILE A 456 -2.20 7.80 17.90
C ILE A 456 -1.77 8.14 16.49
N THR A 457 -1.76 7.15 15.60
CA THR A 457 -1.40 7.34 14.20
C THR A 457 -2.01 6.26 13.34
N ALA A 458 -1.89 6.37 12.02
CA ALA A 458 -2.39 5.37 11.09
C ALA A 458 -1.28 4.43 10.60
N ASP A 459 -1.69 3.22 10.21
CA ASP A 459 -0.85 2.26 9.52
C ASP A 459 -0.61 2.64 8.05
N HIS A 460 -1.66 3.07 7.35
CA HIS A 460 -1.59 3.54 5.98
C HIS A 460 -2.77 4.44 5.60
N ASN A 461 -2.73 4.94 4.38
CA ASN A 461 -3.84 5.66 3.75
C ASN A 461 -4.74 4.68 2.96
N HIS A 462 -6.02 4.99 2.90
CA HIS A 462 -6.99 4.32 2.04
C HIS A 462 -7.12 5.03 0.68
N PHE A 463 -7.34 6.34 0.70
CA PHE A 463 -7.51 7.16 -0.48
C PHE A 463 -6.15 7.57 -1.05
N PRO A 464 -6.00 7.66 -2.39
CA PRO A 464 -4.77 8.14 -2.99
C PRO A 464 -4.44 9.56 -2.53
N GLN A 465 -3.14 9.89 -2.47
CA GLN A 465 -2.67 11.23 -2.12
C GLN A 465 -2.97 12.23 -3.24
N ARG A 466 -4.16 12.81 -3.18
CA ARG A 466 -4.67 13.86 -4.09
C ARG A 466 -5.80 14.60 -3.39
N ASP A 467 -6.09 15.81 -3.86
CA ASP A 467 -7.24 16.60 -3.40
C ASP A 467 -7.33 16.73 -1.85
N GLY A 468 -6.16 16.84 -1.20
CA GLY A 468 -6.05 16.94 0.27
C GLY A 468 -6.21 15.62 1.05
N LYS A 469 -6.35 14.47 0.37
CA LYS A 469 -6.49 13.13 0.97
C LYS A 469 -5.20 12.34 0.99
N GLY A 470 -5.22 11.17 1.62
CA GLY A 470 -4.13 10.20 1.61
C GLY A 470 -2.97 10.48 2.56
N LEU A 471 -3.12 11.49 3.43
CA LEU A 471 -2.18 11.87 4.47
C LEU A 471 -2.70 11.40 5.84
N CYS A 472 -1.80 10.85 6.65
CA CYS A 472 -2.14 10.28 7.95
C CYS A 472 -1.76 11.22 9.10
N PRO A 473 -2.50 11.19 10.21
CA PRO A 473 -2.18 11.97 11.40
C PRO A 473 -1.13 11.25 12.26
N LEU A 474 -0.35 12.03 13.01
CA LEU A 474 0.43 11.58 14.16
C LEU A 474 0.15 12.50 15.34
N ILE A 475 -0.33 11.93 16.44
CA ILE A 475 -0.59 12.64 17.70
C ILE A 475 0.20 11.93 18.80
N ILE A 476 1.03 12.66 19.54
CA ILE A 476 1.79 12.12 20.67
C ILE A 476 1.58 13.00 21.90
N LYS A 477 1.04 12.41 22.97
CA LYS A 477 1.07 12.95 24.33
C LYS A 477 2.19 12.25 25.08
N SER A 478 3.10 13.00 25.70
CA SER A 478 4.20 12.45 26.49
C SER A 478 4.61 13.44 27.59
N PRO A 479 5.13 12.97 28.74
CA PRO A 479 5.78 13.84 29.72
C PRO A 479 6.93 14.70 29.14
N GLU A 480 7.57 14.26 28.06
CA GLU A 480 8.64 15.00 27.37
C GLU A 480 8.10 16.14 26.49
N ILE A 481 6.77 16.23 26.32
CA ILE A 481 6.10 17.26 25.51
C ILE A 481 5.32 18.17 26.46
N THR A 482 5.94 19.27 26.88
CA THR A 482 5.35 20.22 27.83
C THR A 482 4.54 21.33 27.15
N GLU A 483 4.70 21.50 25.84
CA GLU A 483 4.00 22.48 25.02
C GLU A 483 3.54 21.86 23.71
N ASN A 484 2.58 22.51 23.03
CA ASN A 484 2.08 22.03 21.74
C ASN A 484 3.15 22.16 20.65
N ILE A 485 3.51 21.03 20.05
CA ILE A 485 4.45 20.97 18.93
C ILE A 485 3.65 20.68 17.65
N ARG A 486 3.65 21.64 16.72
CA ARG A 486 3.07 21.45 15.38
C ARG A 486 4.16 21.13 14.37
N VAL A 487 3.96 20.06 13.62
CA VAL A 487 4.83 19.66 12.50
C VAL A 487 3.97 19.62 11.25
N ASP A 488 4.32 20.37 10.21
CA ASP A 488 3.44 20.50 9.04
C ASP A 488 3.38 19.21 8.21
N LYS A 489 4.52 18.56 7.98
CA LYS A 489 4.65 17.32 7.19
C LYS A 489 5.84 16.50 7.66
N ALA A 490 5.71 15.18 7.62
CA ALA A 490 6.78 14.24 7.92
C ALA A 490 6.57 12.91 7.18
N TRP A 491 7.54 12.01 7.27
CA TRP A 491 7.50 10.66 6.73
C TRP A 491 7.11 9.66 7.82
N GLN A 492 6.53 8.52 7.43
CA GLN A 492 6.14 7.47 8.37
C GLN A 492 7.34 6.92 9.17
N MET A 493 8.53 6.88 8.57
CA MET A 493 9.79 6.48 9.22
C MET A 493 10.24 7.43 10.33
N ASP A 494 9.69 8.64 10.40
CA ASP A 494 9.99 9.64 11.45
C ASP A 494 9.25 9.32 12.77
N ILE A 495 8.24 8.44 12.73
CA ILE A 495 7.43 8.09 13.91
C ILE A 495 8.28 7.37 14.96
N PHE A 496 9.05 6.34 14.57
CA PHE A 496 9.85 5.54 15.49
C PHE A 496 10.88 6.36 16.29
N PRO A 497 11.79 7.15 15.68
CA PRO A 497 12.73 8.01 16.43
C PRO A 497 12.02 9.03 17.33
N THR A 498 10.87 9.55 16.89
CA THR A 498 10.07 10.49 17.68
C THR A 498 9.49 9.81 18.92
N VAL A 499 8.96 8.60 18.78
CA VAL A 499 8.42 7.81 19.89
C VAL A 499 9.53 7.41 20.86
N LEU A 500 10.69 6.96 20.36
CA LEU A 500 11.88 6.68 21.20
C LEU A 500 12.24 7.87 22.09
N TYR A 501 12.26 9.08 21.53
CA TYR A 501 12.49 10.28 22.31
C TYR A 501 11.36 10.54 23.30
N ALA A 502 10.10 10.41 22.89
CA ALA A 502 8.92 10.62 23.73
C ALA A 502 8.80 9.64 24.91
N ILE A 503 9.51 8.51 24.90
CA ILE A 503 9.59 7.57 26.04
C ILE A 503 10.91 7.69 26.83
N GLY A 504 11.74 8.70 26.54
CA GLY A 504 13.00 8.97 27.25
C GLY A 504 14.18 8.08 26.86
N GLN A 505 14.09 7.34 25.75
CA GLN A 505 15.11 6.37 25.31
C GLN A 505 16.13 6.99 24.35
N HIS A 506 16.74 8.11 24.76
CA HIS A 506 17.64 8.90 23.91
C HIS A 506 18.94 8.17 23.56
N ASN A 507 19.40 7.27 24.43
CA ASN A 507 20.67 6.55 24.31
C ASN A 507 20.52 5.13 23.74
N TYR A 508 19.33 4.79 23.23
CA TYR A 508 19.15 3.53 22.51
C TYR A 508 19.99 3.56 21.22
N CYS A 509 20.65 2.46 20.89
CA CYS A 509 21.61 2.45 19.80
C CYS A 509 20.98 2.40 18.41
N TRP A 510 19.69 2.11 18.26
CA TRP A 510 19.01 2.14 16.97
C TRP A 510 17.95 3.24 16.95
N HIS A 511 18.19 4.31 16.19
CA HIS A 511 17.25 5.43 16.10
C HIS A 511 16.25 5.31 14.94
N GLY A 512 16.44 4.35 14.03
CA GLY A 512 15.71 4.30 12.77
C GLY A 512 16.29 5.26 11.72
N PHE A 513 15.70 5.24 10.52
CA PHE A 513 16.16 6.09 9.41
C PHE A 513 15.56 7.50 9.40
N GLY A 514 14.50 7.74 10.17
CA GLY A 514 13.79 9.01 10.20
C GLY A 514 14.39 10.09 11.10
N ILE A 515 13.69 11.20 11.20
CA ILE A 515 14.02 12.36 12.02
C ILE A 515 13.16 12.36 13.27
N ASN A 516 13.75 12.71 14.43
CA ASN A 516 12.96 12.95 15.64
C ASN A 516 12.23 14.30 15.52
N LEU A 517 10.90 14.24 15.43
CA LEU A 517 10.06 15.41 15.20
C LEU A 517 9.92 16.35 16.41
N ILE A 518 10.28 15.91 17.63
CA ILE A 518 10.23 16.74 18.85
C ILE A 518 11.39 17.73 18.86
N THR A 519 12.62 17.23 18.69
CA THR A 519 13.83 18.06 18.73
C THR A 519 14.29 18.53 17.36
N LYS A 520 13.67 18.00 16.29
CA LYS A 520 14.11 18.14 14.89
C LYS A 520 15.57 17.66 14.69
N SER A 521 16.03 16.75 15.54
CA SER A 521 17.36 16.14 15.41
C SER A 521 17.34 15.04 14.36
N GLN A 522 18.40 14.99 13.56
CA GLN A 522 18.61 14.01 12.50
C GLN A 522 20.02 13.41 12.61
N SER A 523 20.22 12.29 11.93
CA SER A 523 21.55 11.69 11.73
C SER A 523 22.51 12.72 11.09
N SER A 524 23.82 12.57 11.32
CA SER A 524 24.83 13.47 10.72
C SER A 524 24.82 13.44 9.18
N ILE A 525 24.24 12.38 8.60
CA ILE A 525 24.04 12.20 7.17
C ILE A 525 22.54 12.36 6.88
N ARG A 526 22.20 13.15 5.86
CA ARG A 526 20.82 13.22 5.38
C ARG A 526 20.48 11.92 4.64
N ILE A 527 19.41 11.25 5.06
CA ILE A 527 18.98 9.97 4.49
C ILE A 527 17.67 10.21 3.75
N THR A 528 17.64 9.92 2.45
CA THR A 528 16.39 9.99 1.68
C THR A 528 15.52 8.76 1.93
N PRO A 529 14.18 8.86 1.74
CA PRO A 529 13.30 7.69 1.84
C PRO A 529 13.73 6.51 0.95
N SER A 530 14.29 6.78 -0.24
CA SER A 530 14.76 5.76 -1.18
C SER A 530 16.03 5.06 -0.67
N GLN A 531 16.98 5.81 -0.11
CA GLN A 531 18.17 5.24 0.54
C GLN A 531 17.78 4.39 1.74
N ALA A 532 16.92 4.91 2.62
CA ALA A 532 16.41 4.20 3.79
C ALA A 532 15.74 2.87 3.37
N LEU A 533 14.92 2.88 2.31
CA LEU A 533 14.22 1.69 1.82
C LEU A 533 15.19 0.64 1.27
N THR A 534 16.18 1.07 0.49
CA THR A 534 17.20 0.19 -0.08
C THR A 534 18.05 -0.48 1.01
N ILE A 535 18.45 0.29 2.01
CA ILE A 535 19.23 -0.25 3.14
C ILE A 535 18.35 -1.18 3.96
N SER A 536 17.13 -0.77 4.31
CA SER A 536 16.19 -1.55 5.10
C SER A 536 15.86 -2.92 4.48
N ASP A 537 15.63 -2.98 3.16
CA ASP A 537 15.42 -4.23 2.43
C ASP A 537 16.60 -5.21 2.64
N LYS A 538 17.84 -4.71 2.61
CA LYS A 538 19.03 -5.53 2.90
C LYS A 538 19.09 -5.96 4.36
N LEU A 539 18.78 -5.07 5.32
CA LEU A 539 18.80 -5.42 6.74
C LEU A 539 17.79 -6.51 7.07
N ILE A 540 16.58 -6.43 6.51
CA ILE A 540 15.53 -7.44 6.68
C ILE A 540 15.95 -8.75 6.02
N ARG A 541 16.38 -8.73 4.75
CA ARG A 541 16.74 -9.99 4.05
C ARG A 541 17.93 -10.72 4.67
N THR A 542 18.80 -10.00 5.39
CA THR A 542 19.99 -10.57 6.02
C THR A 542 19.81 -10.91 7.49
N ASP A 543 18.62 -10.65 8.07
CA ASP A 543 18.37 -10.79 9.51
C ASP A 543 19.46 -10.05 10.32
N TYR A 544 19.78 -8.82 9.89
CA TYR A 544 20.98 -8.09 10.31
C TYR A 544 21.13 -7.96 11.84
N PHE A 545 20.00 -7.78 12.53
CA PHE A 545 19.99 -7.57 13.98
C PHE A 545 20.15 -8.85 14.80
N LYS A 546 20.10 -10.04 14.18
CA LYS A 546 20.20 -11.34 14.88
C LYS A 546 21.42 -11.48 15.78
N ASN A 547 22.57 -10.96 15.33
CA ASN A 547 23.84 -11.04 16.06
C ASN A 547 24.21 -9.71 16.73
N SER A 548 23.27 -8.78 16.85
CA SER A 548 23.48 -7.47 17.44
C SER A 548 22.96 -7.42 18.88
N ASP A 549 23.60 -6.62 19.73
CA ASP A 549 23.16 -6.41 21.12
C ASP A 549 21.79 -5.72 21.23
N ILE A 550 21.22 -5.28 20.11
CA ILE A 550 19.87 -4.71 19.96
C ILE A 550 18.78 -5.77 20.24
N ALA A 551 19.11 -7.05 20.02
CA ALA A 551 18.17 -8.17 20.01
C ALA A 551 17.91 -8.84 21.36
N HIS A 552 18.81 -8.66 22.33
CA HIS A 552 19.01 -9.62 23.42
C HIS A 552 18.72 -9.08 24.82
N ARG A 553 17.82 -8.09 24.96
CA ARG A 553 17.37 -7.63 26.29
C ARG A 553 15.87 -7.47 26.36
#